data_AF-A0A0K6FZ31-F1
#
_entry.id   AF-A0A0K6FZ31-F1
#
_cell.length_a   1.000
_cell.length_b   1.000
_cell.length_c   1.000
_cell.angle_alpha   90.00
_cell.angle_beta   90.00
_cell.angle_gamma   90.00
#
_symmetry.space_group_name_H-M   'P 1'
#
loop_
_entity.id
_entity.type
_entity.pdbx_description
1 polymer ?
#
loop_
_entity_poly.entity_id
_entity_poly.type
_entity_poly.pdbx_seq_one_letter_code
_entity_poly.pdbx_strand_id
1 'polypeptide(L)'
;MLHYPEVQRLAQEEIDEKLGKNRLPTSSDLDFLPYVEALYKEVLRWQPLGPIGIPHRFGSDTDDEYKGMRIPANAMVIANIWNMLQDPDIYQSPENFNPSRYLGTNQEPNPEDVVFGFGRRRCPGINVARSSVQLSIALTLAAYDITPLVGEDGKPILPQLEYTNATIRHPKPFRCNMVPRSEKLRELIEDMLL
;
A
#
# COMPACT_ATOMS: atom_id res chain seq x y z
N MET A 1 6.10 7.92 -2.85
CA MET A 1 6.38 9.35 -2.63
C MET A 1 7.76 9.73 -3.15
N LEU A 2 8.86 9.36 -2.49
CA LEU A 2 10.22 9.77 -2.91
C LEU A 2 10.59 9.41 -4.35
N HIS A 3 10.27 8.19 -4.79
CA HIS A 3 10.48 7.75 -6.18
C HIS A 3 9.40 8.22 -7.17
N TYR A 4 8.25 8.67 -6.65
CA TYR A 4 7.07 9.04 -7.43
C TYR A 4 6.48 10.36 -6.89
N PRO A 5 7.20 11.48 -7.05
CA PRO A 5 6.76 12.78 -6.51
C PRO A 5 5.47 13.28 -7.17
N GLU A 6 5.22 12.89 -8.41
CA GLU A 6 3.99 13.21 -9.13
C GLU A 6 2.76 12.57 -8.45
N VAL A 7 2.88 11.31 -8.00
CA VAL A 7 1.81 10.62 -7.27
C VAL A 7 1.51 11.32 -5.94
N GLN A 8 2.54 11.80 -5.24
CA GLN A 8 2.35 12.61 -4.03
C GLN A 8 1.55 13.88 -4.34
N ARG A 9 1.95 14.61 -5.38
CA ARG A 9 1.31 15.86 -5.80
C ARG A 9 -0.18 15.65 -6.13
N LEU A 10 -0.51 14.61 -6.91
CA LEU A 10 -1.90 14.31 -7.27
C LEU A 10 -2.77 14.00 -6.03
N ALA A 11 -2.26 13.20 -5.09
CA ALA A 11 -2.98 12.90 -3.86
C ALA A 11 -3.17 14.16 -2.99
N GLN A 12 -2.14 15.00 -2.89
CA GLN A 12 -2.21 16.28 -2.18
C GLN A 12 -3.22 17.25 -2.82
N GLU A 13 -3.27 17.32 -4.16
CA GLU A 13 -4.23 18.14 -4.88
C GLU A 13 -5.67 17.68 -4.64
N GLU A 14 -5.93 16.36 -4.67
CA GLU A 14 -7.24 15.81 -4.31
C GLU A 14 -7.65 16.20 -2.90
N ILE A 15 -6.76 16.01 -1.91
CA ILE A 15 -7.01 16.36 -0.51
C ILE A 15 -7.34 17.85 -0.39
N ASP A 16 -6.53 18.71 -1.01
CA ASP A 16 -6.71 20.17 -0.95
C ASP A 16 -8.02 20.60 -1.62
N GLU A 17 -8.39 19.99 -2.74
CA GLU A 17 -9.62 20.28 -3.48
C GLU A 17 -10.86 19.89 -2.67
N LYS A 18 -10.86 18.71 -2.05
CA LYS A 18 -12.04 18.18 -1.36
C LYS A 18 -12.19 18.72 0.06
N LEU A 19 -11.09 18.93 0.77
CA LEU A 19 -11.11 19.20 2.21
C LEU A 19 -10.61 20.61 2.57
N GLY A 20 -9.94 21.30 1.64
CA GLY A 20 -9.24 22.56 1.87
C GLY A 20 -7.88 22.37 2.54
N LYS A 21 -7.13 23.47 2.69
CA LYS A 21 -5.72 23.46 3.14
C LYS A 21 -5.51 23.70 4.64
N ASN A 22 -6.58 23.90 5.40
CA ASN A 22 -6.53 24.45 6.77
C ASN A 22 -6.94 23.45 7.86
N ARG A 23 -7.12 22.17 7.52
CA ARG A 23 -7.47 21.11 8.49
C ARG A 23 -6.84 19.79 8.08
N LEU A 24 -6.75 18.86 9.03
CA LEU A 24 -6.34 17.49 8.75
C LEU A 24 -7.55 16.60 8.36
N PRO A 25 -7.35 15.60 7.49
CA PRO A 25 -8.37 14.60 7.18
C PRO A 25 -8.82 13.79 8.41
N THR A 26 -10.08 13.38 8.42
CA THR A 26 -10.64 12.42 9.37
C THR A 26 -11.09 11.15 8.64
N SER A 27 -11.48 10.11 9.39
CA SER A 27 -11.96 8.86 8.79
C SER A 27 -13.20 9.06 7.91
N SER A 28 -14.06 10.03 8.23
CA SER A 28 -15.26 10.33 7.43
C SER A 28 -14.95 11.02 6.10
N ASP A 29 -13.74 11.55 5.93
CA ASP A 29 -13.33 12.19 4.68
C ASP A 29 -12.87 11.17 3.62
N LEU A 30 -12.47 9.97 4.03
CA LEU A 30 -11.82 8.99 3.15
C LEU A 30 -12.69 8.56 1.97
N ASP A 31 -14.00 8.48 2.15
CA ASP A 31 -14.96 8.13 1.09
C ASP A 31 -14.98 9.15 -0.07
N PHE A 32 -14.44 10.36 0.16
CA PHE A 32 -14.37 11.44 -0.84
C PHE A 32 -12.99 11.55 -1.51
N LEU A 33 -12.05 10.66 -1.20
CA LEU A 33 -10.66 10.69 -1.67
C LEU A 33 -10.31 9.46 -2.52
N PRO A 34 -10.90 9.31 -3.73
CA PRO A 34 -10.70 8.14 -4.56
C PRO A 34 -9.25 7.94 -5.02
N TYR A 35 -8.46 9.00 -5.22
CA TYR A 35 -7.04 8.89 -5.55
C TYR A 35 -6.24 8.38 -4.35
N VAL A 36 -6.55 8.81 -3.12
CA VAL A 36 -5.95 8.24 -1.91
C VAL A 36 -6.31 6.76 -1.75
N GLU A 37 -7.55 6.36 -2.02
CA GLU A 37 -7.95 4.94 -2.03
C GLU A 37 -7.15 4.15 -3.08
N ALA A 38 -7.03 4.69 -4.29
CA ALA A 38 -6.27 4.09 -5.38
C ALA A 38 -4.77 3.95 -5.03
N LEU A 39 -4.20 4.95 -4.37
CA LEU A 39 -2.83 4.94 -3.88
C LEU A 39 -2.63 3.84 -2.83
N TYR A 40 -3.55 3.71 -1.87
CA TYR A 40 -3.52 2.63 -0.88
C TYR A 40 -3.54 1.26 -1.55
N LYS A 41 -4.45 1.03 -2.51
CA LYS A 41 -4.51 -0.22 -3.28
C LYS A 41 -3.19 -0.50 -3.99
N GLU A 42 -2.59 0.50 -4.64
CA GLU A 42 -1.36 0.30 -5.38
C GLU A 42 -0.15 0.00 -4.49
N VAL A 43 -0.08 0.58 -3.29
CA VAL A 43 0.95 0.21 -2.31
C VAL A 43 0.83 -1.26 -1.92
N LEU A 44 -0.38 -1.76 -1.68
CA LEU A 44 -0.62 -3.16 -1.34
C LEU A 44 -0.28 -4.12 -2.47
N ARG A 45 -0.61 -3.76 -3.73
CA ARG A 45 -0.33 -4.58 -4.91
C ARG A 45 1.17 -4.62 -5.24
N TRP A 46 1.80 -3.45 -5.28
CA TRP A 46 3.16 -3.30 -5.79
C TRP A 46 4.19 -3.95 -4.87
N GLN A 47 4.03 -3.81 -3.55
CA GLN A 47 4.94 -4.40 -2.55
C GLN A 47 4.12 -5.03 -1.41
N PRO A 48 3.54 -6.22 -1.62
CA PRO A 48 2.70 -6.87 -0.63
C PRO A 48 3.50 -7.25 0.62
N LEU A 49 2.87 -7.04 1.78
CA LEU A 49 3.47 -7.27 3.09
C LEU A 49 3.80 -8.75 3.36
N GLY A 50 3.03 -9.68 2.81
CA GLY A 50 3.31 -11.13 2.88
C GLY A 50 3.32 -11.77 1.50
N PRO A 51 4.43 -11.75 0.75
CA PRO A 51 4.47 -12.18 -0.67
C PRO A 51 4.20 -13.67 -0.86
N ILE A 52 4.37 -14.50 0.17
CA ILE A 52 4.11 -15.93 0.15
C ILE A 52 2.97 -16.34 1.12
N GLY A 53 2.25 -15.34 1.66
CA GLY A 53 1.21 -15.54 2.65
C GLY A 53 1.69 -16.27 3.91
N ILE A 54 0.73 -16.85 4.64
CA ILE A 54 1.01 -17.78 5.74
C ILE A 54 0.83 -19.20 5.19
N PRO A 55 1.81 -20.11 5.37
CA PRO A 55 1.67 -21.49 4.92
C PRO A 55 0.41 -22.16 5.48
N HIS A 56 -0.36 -22.78 4.60
CA HIS A 56 -1.50 -23.61 4.96
C HIS A 56 -1.09 -25.09 4.99
N ARG A 57 -1.91 -25.91 5.65
CA ARG A 57 -1.82 -27.38 5.58
C ARG A 57 -3.10 -27.92 4.98
N PHE A 58 -2.97 -28.78 3.97
CA PHE A 58 -4.09 -29.53 3.44
C PHE A 58 -4.51 -30.60 4.45
N GLY A 59 -5.40 -30.26 5.38
CA GLY A 59 -5.81 -31.11 6.51
C GLY A 59 -6.73 -32.26 6.12
N SER A 60 -6.34 -33.04 5.11
CA SER A 60 -6.99 -34.28 4.67
C SER A 60 -6.09 -35.47 5.01
N ASP A 61 -6.71 -36.61 5.31
CA ASP A 61 -6.04 -37.91 5.50
C ASP A 61 -5.81 -38.64 4.18
N THR A 62 -6.35 -38.13 3.07
CA THR A 62 -6.19 -38.67 1.72
C THR A 62 -5.73 -37.59 0.75
N ASP A 63 -5.05 -38.02 -0.31
CA ASP A 63 -4.64 -37.12 -1.39
C ASP A 63 -5.86 -36.56 -2.12
N ASP A 64 -5.66 -35.42 -2.78
CA ASP A 64 -6.64 -34.77 -3.64
C ASP A 64 -6.00 -34.40 -4.98
N GLU A 65 -6.79 -33.89 -5.92
CA GLU A 65 -6.32 -33.42 -7.22
C GLU A 65 -6.89 -32.04 -7.55
N TYR A 66 -6.02 -31.14 -8.00
CA TYR A 66 -6.43 -29.85 -8.53
C TYR A 66 -5.82 -29.62 -9.91
N LYS A 67 -6.67 -29.44 -10.93
CA LYS A 67 -6.25 -29.23 -12.34
C LYS A 67 -5.28 -30.32 -12.83
N GLY A 68 -5.53 -31.59 -12.51
CA GLY A 68 -4.66 -32.70 -12.89
C GLY A 68 -3.38 -32.83 -12.05
N MET A 69 -3.19 -32.00 -11.01
CA MET A 69 -2.05 -32.06 -10.11
C MET A 69 -2.45 -32.69 -8.78
N ARG A 70 -1.73 -33.75 -8.39
CA ARG A 70 -1.89 -34.39 -7.07
C ARG A 70 -1.49 -33.43 -5.94
N ILE A 71 -2.37 -33.26 -4.97
CA ILE A 71 -2.14 -32.61 -3.69
C ILE A 71 -2.05 -33.71 -2.62
N PRO A 72 -0.85 -34.02 -2.09
CA PRO A 72 -0.73 -35.06 -1.08
C PRO A 72 -1.50 -34.72 0.20
N ALA A 73 -2.04 -35.74 0.87
CA ALA A 73 -2.58 -35.63 2.23
C ALA A 73 -1.59 -34.88 3.12
N ASN A 74 -2.09 -33.92 3.91
CA ASN A 74 -1.27 -33.11 4.82
C ASN A 74 -0.20 -32.23 4.18
N ALA A 75 -0.19 -32.06 2.85
CA ALA A 75 0.76 -31.19 2.17
C ALA A 75 0.73 -29.75 2.70
N MET A 76 1.90 -29.12 2.74
CA MET A 76 2.01 -27.68 2.93
C MET A 76 1.62 -26.98 1.63
N VAL A 77 0.72 -26.00 1.73
CA VAL A 77 0.25 -25.20 0.60
C VAL A 77 0.63 -23.75 0.86
N ILE A 78 1.41 -23.15 -0.04
CA ILE A 78 1.88 -21.76 0.06
C ILE A 78 1.29 -20.98 -1.11
N ALA A 79 0.57 -19.90 -0.81
CA ALA A 79 0.04 -19.02 -1.85
C ALA A 79 1.11 -18.02 -2.28
N ASN A 80 1.48 -18.03 -3.56
CA ASN A 80 2.43 -17.06 -4.11
C ASN A 80 1.73 -15.73 -4.43
N ILE A 81 1.37 -14.99 -3.38
CA ILE A 81 0.69 -13.68 -3.45
C ILE A 81 1.48 -12.69 -4.33
N TRP A 82 2.81 -12.69 -4.24
CA TRP A 82 3.67 -11.86 -5.09
C TRP A 82 3.43 -12.14 -6.57
N ASN A 83 3.49 -13.41 -6.98
CA ASN A 83 3.29 -13.74 -8.40
C ASN A 83 1.88 -13.39 -8.88
N MET A 84 0.85 -13.60 -8.05
CA MET A 84 -0.53 -13.23 -8.38
C MET A 84 -0.70 -11.72 -8.61
N LEU A 85 -0.05 -10.88 -7.80
CA LEU A 85 -0.13 -9.41 -7.89
C LEU A 85 0.80 -8.80 -8.94
N GLN A 86 1.67 -9.63 -9.53
CA GLN A 86 2.65 -9.26 -10.55
C GLN A 86 2.36 -9.94 -11.90
N ASP A 87 1.19 -10.56 -12.05
CA ASP A 87 0.78 -11.25 -13.27
C ASP A 87 0.42 -10.22 -14.36
N PRO A 88 1.17 -10.16 -15.49
CA PRO A 88 0.91 -9.21 -16.56
C PRO A 88 -0.38 -9.49 -17.35
N ASP A 89 -0.96 -10.69 -17.22
CA ASP A 89 -2.27 -11.01 -17.82
C ASP A 89 -3.42 -10.42 -16.99
N ILE A 90 -3.16 -10.02 -15.74
CA ILE A 90 -4.14 -9.44 -14.80
C ILE A 90 -3.91 -7.94 -14.59
N TYR A 91 -2.66 -7.53 -14.37
CA TYR A 91 -2.27 -6.16 -14.06
C TYR A 91 -1.42 -5.60 -15.19
N GLN A 92 -1.81 -4.47 -15.80
CA GLN A 92 -1.03 -3.88 -16.89
C GLN A 92 0.27 -3.27 -16.35
N SER A 93 1.40 -3.65 -16.94
CA SER A 93 2.75 -3.21 -16.52
C SER A 93 2.92 -3.32 -15.00
N PRO A 94 2.86 -4.54 -14.43
CA PRO A 94 2.79 -4.74 -12.98
C PRO A 94 4.01 -4.22 -12.23
N GLU A 95 5.14 -4.09 -12.89
CA GLU A 95 6.39 -3.52 -12.35
C GLU A 95 6.27 -2.02 -12.05
N ASN A 96 5.39 -1.31 -12.77
CA ASN A 96 5.20 0.13 -12.63
C ASN A 96 4.23 0.44 -11.49
N PHE A 97 4.65 1.34 -10.61
CA PHE A 97 3.79 1.89 -9.55
C PHE A 97 2.85 2.94 -10.15
N ASN A 98 1.57 2.60 -10.27
CA ASN A 98 0.56 3.47 -10.87
C ASN A 98 -0.79 3.36 -10.13
N PRO A 99 -1.12 4.30 -9.23
CA PRO A 99 -2.43 4.33 -8.57
C PRO A 99 -3.61 4.43 -9.54
N SER A 100 -3.44 5.11 -10.69
CA SER A 100 -4.53 5.39 -11.62
C SER A 100 -5.18 4.14 -12.22
N ARG A 101 -4.55 2.95 -12.10
CA ARG A 101 -5.13 1.66 -12.49
C ARG A 101 -6.41 1.30 -11.71
N TYR A 102 -6.66 1.96 -10.58
CA TYR A 102 -7.87 1.77 -9.77
C TYR A 102 -8.87 2.94 -9.89
N LEU A 103 -8.71 3.81 -10.88
CA LEU A 103 -9.59 4.93 -11.14
C LEU A 103 -10.43 4.70 -12.40
N GLY A 104 -11.54 5.44 -12.52
CA GLY A 104 -12.43 5.36 -13.69
C GLY A 104 -13.22 4.06 -13.75
N THR A 105 -13.65 3.69 -14.96
CA THR A 105 -14.57 2.56 -15.21
C THR A 105 -13.88 1.22 -15.45
N ASN A 106 -12.63 1.24 -15.92
CA ASN A 106 -11.86 0.04 -16.25
C ASN A 106 -10.80 -0.23 -15.17
N GLN A 107 -11.27 -0.44 -13.93
CA GLN A 107 -10.38 -0.67 -12.80
C GLN A 107 -9.80 -2.08 -12.84
N GLU A 108 -8.51 -2.19 -12.51
CA GLU A 108 -7.87 -3.49 -12.31
C GLU A 108 -8.33 -4.15 -11.00
N PRO A 109 -8.19 -5.49 -10.86
CA PRO A 109 -8.72 -6.22 -9.71
C PRO A 109 -8.20 -5.72 -8.36
N ASN A 110 -9.09 -5.65 -7.37
CA ASN A 110 -8.77 -5.16 -6.04
C ASN A 110 -7.69 -6.06 -5.38
N PRO A 111 -6.50 -5.53 -5.05
CA PRO A 111 -5.42 -6.33 -4.48
C PRO A 111 -5.76 -6.89 -3.09
N GLU A 112 -6.74 -6.33 -2.40
CA GLU A 112 -7.20 -6.81 -1.09
C GLU A 112 -7.83 -8.22 -1.13
N ASP A 113 -8.25 -8.68 -2.30
CA ASP A 113 -8.75 -10.05 -2.49
C ASP A 113 -7.64 -11.10 -2.49
N VAL A 114 -6.39 -10.65 -2.57
CA VAL A 114 -5.19 -11.51 -2.58
C VAL A 114 -4.30 -11.23 -1.36
N VAL A 115 -3.99 -9.96 -1.09
CA VAL A 115 -3.02 -9.53 -0.05
C VAL A 115 -3.43 -9.99 1.35
N PHE A 116 -4.73 -10.05 1.62
CA PHE A 116 -5.25 -10.46 2.92
C PHE A 116 -5.56 -11.95 3.03
N GLY A 117 -5.13 -12.75 2.06
CA GLY A 117 -5.31 -14.21 2.05
C GLY A 117 -6.75 -14.63 1.73
N PHE A 118 -7.03 -15.93 1.92
CA PHE A 118 -8.18 -16.59 1.30
C PHE A 118 -9.02 -17.41 2.27
N GLY A 119 -10.31 -17.53 1.95
CA GLY A 119 -11.25 -18.43 2.61
C GLY A 119 -11.32 -18.25 4.14
N ARG A 120 -11.41 -19.36 4.87
CA ARG A 120 -11.54 -19.40 6.34
C ARG A 120 -10.37 -18.79 7.12
N ARG A 121 -9.24 -18.51 6.45
CA ARG A 121 -8.02 -17.92 7.05
C ARG A 121 -7.72 -16.52 6.49
N ARG A 122 -8.67 -15.91 5.77
CA ARG A 122 -8.58 -14.50 5.36
C ARG A 122 -8.38 -13.62 6.60
N CYS A 123 -7.55 -12.60 6.46
CA CYS A 123 -7.13 -11.73 7.56
C CYS A 123 -8.34 -11.15 8.30
N PRO A 124 -8.50 -11.42 9.61
CA PRO A 124 -9.60 -10.85 10.38
C PRO A 124 -9.43 -9.33 10.62
N GLY A 125 -8.21 -8.80 10.46
CA GLY A 125 -7.88 -7.39 10.66
C GLY A 125 -8.06 -6.49 9.44
N ILE A 126 -8.65 -6.98 8.34
CA ILE A 126 -8.73 -6.24 7.06
C ILE A 126 -9.34 -4.84 7.22
N ASN A 127 -10.44 -4.70 7.97
CA ASN A 127 -11.11 -3.41 8.15
C ASN A 127 -10.25 -2.44 8.97
N VAL A 128 -9.58 -2.93 10.02
CA VAL A 128 -8.67 -2.12 10.83
C VAL A 128 -7.46 -1.66 10.01
N ALA A 129 -6.89 -2.56 9.20
CA ALA A 129 -5.77 -2.24 8.32
C ALA A 129 -6.18 -1.21 7.25
N ARG A 130 -7.32 -1.41 6.58
CA ARG A 130 -7.83 -0.48 5.57
C ARG A 130 -8.01 0.92 6.16
N SER A 131 -8.82 1.05 7.21
CA SER A 131 -9.14 2.36 7.79
C SER A 131 -7.90 3.04 8.38
N SER A 132 -7.04 2.32 9.09
CA SER A 132 -5.85 2.94 9.71
C SER A 132 -4.82 3.36 8.67
N VAL A 133 -4.50 2.51 7.68
CA VAL A 133 -3.48 2.80 6.68
C VAL A 133 -3.95 3.90 5.72
N GLN A 134 -5.20 3.85 5.24
CA GLN A 134 -5.74 4.92 4.39
C GLN A 134 -5.74 6.27 5.12
N LEU A 135 -6.18 6.30 6.38
CA LEU A 135 -6.15 7.51 7.18
C LEU A 135 -4.71 8.02 7.40
N SER A 136 -3.76 7.13 7.69
CA SER A 136 -2.34 7.50 7.82
C SER A 136 -1.77 8.09 6.54
N ILE A 137 -2.11 7.52 5.37
CA ILE A 137 -1.72 8.06 4.06
C ILE A 137 -2.31 9.47 3.89
N ALA A 138 -3.63 9.63 4.08
CA ALA A 138 -4.31 10.91 3.92
C ALA A 138 -3.73 11.98 4.86
N LEU A 139 -3.60 11.68 6.15
CA LEU A 139 -3.03 12.60 7.15
C LEU A 139 -1.61 13.02 6.78
N THR A 140 -0.77 12.05 6.43
CA THR A 140 0.64 12.30 6.10
C THR A 140 0.77 13.21 4.88
N LEU A 141 0.00 12.94 3.83
CA LEU A 141 0.02 13.71 2.59
C LEU A 141 -0.64 15.09 2.75
N ALA A 142 -1.67 15.19 3.58
CA ALA A 142 -2.27 16.47 3.94
C ALA A 142 -1.28 17.36 4.70
N ALA A 143 -0.50 16.77 5.61
CA ALA A 143 0.39 17.47 6.52
C ALA A 143 1.74 17.86 5.91
N TYR A 144 2.36 16.97 5.13
CA TYR A 144 3.78 17.08 4.77
C TYR A 144 4.05 16.98 3.27
N ASP A 145 5.02 17.76 2.82
CA ASP A 145 5.80 17.48 1.63
C ASP A 145 6.96 16.55 2.00
N ILE A 146 6.91 15.32 1.47
CA ILE A 146 7.96 14.32 1.68
C ILE A 146 8.94 14.42 0.52
N THR A 147 10.17 14.82 0.81
CA THR A 147 11.21 15.06 -0.20
C THR A 147 12.49 14.29 0.12
N PRO A 148 13.28 13.90 -0.90
CA PRO A 148 14.57 13.27 -0.67
C PRO A 148 15.55 14.22 0.02
N LEU A 149 16.55 13.64 0.70
CA LEU A 149 17.71 14.43 1.12
C LEU A 149 18.47 14.92 -0.11
N VAL A 150 19.19 16.03 0.03
CA VAL A 150 20.06 16.57 -1.03
C VAL A 150 21.50 16.26 -0.66
N GLY A 151 22.24 15.64 -1.58
CA GLY A 151 23.66 15.35 -1.40
C GLY A 151 24.54 16.59 -1.55
N GLU A 152 25.82 16.45 -1.22
CA GLU A 152 26.82 17.52 -1.40
C GLU A 152 26.95 17.96 -2.86
N ASP A 153 26.60 17.09 -3.81
CA ASP A 153 26.58 17.36 -5.25
C ASP A 153 25.30 18.08 -5.74
N GLY A 154 24.39 18.43 -4.82
CA GLY A 154 23.12 19.07 -5.11
C GLY A 154 22.05 18.12 -5.68
N LYS A 155 22.31 16.81 -5.74
CA LYS A 155 21.35 15.83 -6.30
C LYS A 155 20.49 15.18 -5.22
N PRO A 156 19.25 14.78 -5.56
CA PRO A 156 18.41 13.98 -4.68
C PRO A 156 19.03 12.62 -4.33
N ILE A 157 19.10 12.31 -3.04
CA ILE A 157 19.47 10.99 -2.54
C ILE A 157 18.19 10.17 -2.39
N LEU A 158 17.89 9.35 -3.39
CA LEU A 158 16.75 8.43 -3.33
C LEU A 158 17.10 7.18 -2.51
N PRO A 159 16.21 6.73 -1.63
CA PRO A 159 16.44 5.49 -0.88
C PRO A 159 16.42 4.29 -1.83
N GLN A 160 17.27 3.31 -1.58
CA GLN A 160 17.20 2.04 -2.29
C GLN A 160 15.88 1.33 -1.95
N LEU A 161 15.24 0.72 -2.95
CA LEU A 161 13.99 -0.03 -2.80
C LEU A 161 14.25 -1.43 -2.23
N GLU A 162 14.95 -1.49 -1.10
CA GLU A 162 15.27 -2.73 -0.41
C GLU A 162 14.28 -3.00 0.71
N TYR A 163 13.84 -4.25 0.80
CA TYR A 163 12.89 -4.71 1.80
C TYR A 163 13.55 -5.74 2.73
N THR A 164 12.99 -5.90 3.92
CA THR A 164 13.39 -6.98 4.84
C THR A 164 13.03 -8.36 4.27
N ASN A 165 13.81 -9.37 4.65
CA ASN A 165 13.61 -10.78 4.28
C ASN A 165 12.91 -11.56 5.40
N ALA A 166 11.79 -11.02 5.91
CA ALA A 166 10.98 -11.65 6.94
C ALA A 166 9.58 -12.02 6.39
N THR A 167 8.82 -12.82 7.15
CA THR A 167 7.44 -13.19 6.79
C THR A 167 6.57 -11.95 6.51
N ILE A 168 6.77 -10.89 7.30
CA ILE A 168 6.20 -9.57 7.06
C ILE A 168 7.32 -8.67 6.51
N ARG A 169 7.15 -8.19 5.28
CA ARG A 169 8.10 -7.34 4.58
C ARG A 169 7.75 -5.88 4.77
N HIS A 170 8.79 -5.08 4.98
CA HIS A 170 8.72 -3.62 4.98
C HIS A 170 10.03 -3.05 4.41
N PRO A 171 10.05 -1.78 3.96
CA PRO A 171 11.27 -1.13 3.53
C PRO A 171 12.33 -1.16 4.64
N LYS A 172 13.61 -1.31 4.27
CA LYS A 172 14.73 -1.06 5.20
C LYS A 172 14.73 0.40 5.65
N PRO A 173 15.33 0.73 6.81
CA PRO A 173 15.39 2.12 7.28
C PRO A 173 16.01 3.05 6.23
N PHE A 174 15.36 4.18 5.99
CA PHE A 174 15.85 5.25 5.13
C PHE A 174 15.55 6.62 5.74
N ARG A 175 16.21 7.66 5.22
CA ARG A 175 16.00 9.06 5.65
C ARG A 175 15.31 9.84 4.55
N CYS A 176 14.51 10.83 4.94
CA CYS A 176 13.88 11.80 4.06
C CYS A 176 13.61 13.10 4.84
N ASN A 177 13.27 14.16 4.10
CA ASN A 177 12.74 15.37 4.67
C ASN A 177 11.21 15.27 4.72
N MET A 178 10.62 15.61 5.87
CA MET A 178 9.19 15.80 6.03
C MET A 178 8.95 17.26 6.39
N VAL A 179 8.49 18.06 5.43
CA VAL A 179 8.32 19.50 5.60
C VAL A 179 6.83 19.81 5.72
N PRO A 180 6.35 20.46 6.80
CA PRO A 180 4.94 20.85 6.89
C PRO A 180 4.52 21.69 5.68
N ARG A 181 3.36 21.38 5.10
CA ARG A 181 2.85 22.06 3.88
C ARG A 181 2.38 23.49 4.13
N SER A 182 2.09 23.84 5.39
CA SER A 182 1.76 25.19 5.81
C SER A 182 2.05 25.39 7.30
N GLU A 183 2.24 26.64 7.72
CA GLU A 183 2.39 26.97 9.15
C GLU A 183 1.14 26.56 9.94
N LYS A 184 -0.06 26.70 9.34
CA LYS A 184 -1.30 26.30 10.01
C LYS A 184 -1.35 24.80 10.29
N LEU A 185 -0.91 23.97 9.34
CA LEU A 185 -0.85 22.52 9.53
C LEU A 185 0.23 22.15 10.55
N ARG A 186 1.35 22.87 10.56
CA ARG A 186 2.39 22.71 11.58
C ARG A 186 1.83 22.95 12.98
N GLU A 187 1.15 24.08 13.21
CA GLU A 187 0.48 24.39 14.50
C GLU A 187 -0.47 23.26 14.92
N LEU A 188 -1.33 22.80 13.99
CA LEU A 188 -2.29 21.73 14.28
C LEU A 188 -1.62 20.41 14.69
N ILE A 189 -0.47 20.08 14.09
CA ILE A 189 0.28 18.87 14.42
C ILE A 189 0.97 19.02 15.78
N GLU A 190 1.57 20.18 16.05
CA GLU A 190 2.21 20.49 17.33
C GLU A 190 1.18 20.44 18.48
N ASP A 191 -0.03 20.97 18.27
CA ASP A 191 -1.13 20.93 19.24
C ASP A 191 -1.62 19.50 19.55
N MET A 192 -1.55 18.56 18.59
CA MET A 192 -1.94 17.15 18.80
C MET A 192 -0.92 16.33 19.58
N LEU A 193 0.32 16.83 19.73
CA LEU A 193 1.40 16.15 20.44
C LEU A 193 1.49 16.55 21.93
N LEU A 194 0.71 17.56 22.35
CA LEU A 194 0.61 18.07 23.72
C LEU A 194 -0.64 17.52 24.43
#